data_AF-A0A2M6WSB7-F1
#
_entry.id   AF-A0A2M6WSB7-F1
#
_cell.length_a   1.000
_cell.length_b   1.000
_cell.length_c   1.000
_cell.angle_alpha   90.00
_cell.angle_beta   90.00
_cell.angle_gamma   90.00
#
_symmetry.space_group_name_H-M   'P 1'
#
loop_
_entity.id
_entity.type
_entity.pdbx_description
1 polymer ?
#
loop_
_entity_poly.entity_id
_entity_poly.type
_entity_poly.pdbx_seq_one_letter_code
_entity_poly.pdbx_strand_id
1 'polypeptide(L)' 'MKFTDEQLDKFIILFKQEFGKTIDRAEAQRQAVALITLVKRIYRPMTEEVFGQVVAKMIES' A
#
# COMPACT_ATOMS: atom_id res chain seq x y z
N MET A 1 10.21 6.06 -8.52
CA MET A 1 10.50 4.91 -7.62
C MET A 1 10.72 3.70 -8.50
N LYS A 2 11.77 2.90 -8.23
CA LYS A 2 12.06 1.70 -9.02
C LYS A 2 11.79 0.48 -8.15
N PHE A 3 10.84 -0.34 -8.56
CA PHE A 3 10.57 -1.64 -7.95
C PHE A 3 11.45 -2.69 -8.63
N THR A 4 11.90 -3.68 -7.87
CA THR A 4 12.56 -4.84 -8.47
C THR A 4 11.54 -5.72 -9.18
N ASP A 5 12.03 -6.53 -10.12
CA ASP A 5 11.22 -7.51 -10.83
C ASP A 5 10.49 -8.46 -9.86
N GLU A 6 11.19 -8.95 -8.84
CA GLU A 6 10.61 -9.81 -7.80
C GLU A 6 9.50 -9.10 -7.01
N GLN A 7 9.65 -7.81 -6.71
CA GLN A 7 8.62 -7.02 -6.03
C GLN A 7 7.37 -6.84 -6.89
N LEU A 8 7.56 -6.60 -8.19
CA LEU A 8 6.44 -6.49 -9.14
C LEU A 8 5.72 -7.83 -9.32
N ASP A 9 6.46 -8.94 -9.37
CA ASP A 9 5.88 -10.27 -9.52
C ASP A 9 5.04 -10.66 -8.30
N LYS A 10 5.55 -10.38 -7.09
CA LYS A 10 4.79 -10.54 -5.84
C LYS A 10 3.54 -9.66 -5.83
N PHE A 11 3.64 -8.42 -6.31
CA PHE A 11 2.50 -7.51 -6.39
C PHE A 11 1.43 -8.02 -7.36
N ILE A 12 1.81 -8.52 -8.54
CA ILE A 12 0.89 -9.09 -9.53
C ILE A 12 0.15 -10.31 -8.95
N ILE A 13 0.87 -11.21 -8.27
CA ILE A 13 0.28 -12.39 -7.62
C ILE A 13 -0.74 -11.96 -6.57
N LEU A 14 -0.35 -11.04 -5.68
CA LEU A 14 -1.24 -10.54 -4.62
C LEU A 14 -2.47 -9.85 -5.21
N PHE A 15 -2.30 -9.00 -6.22
CA PHE A 15 -3.41 -8.31 -6.89
C PHE A 15 -4.41 -9.31 -7.50
N LYS A 16 -3.93 -10.41 -8.09
CA LYS A 16 -4.78 -11.47 -8.61
C LYS A 16 -5.51 -12.22 -7.49
N GLN A 17 -4.86 -12.50 -6.37
CA GLN A 17 -5.47 -13.20 -5.24
C GLN A 17 -6.59 -12.37 -4.61
N GLU A 18 -6.38 -11.07 -4.40
CA GLU A 18 -7.34 -10.19 -3.74
C GLU A 18 -8.50 -9.78 -4.66
N PHE A 19 -8.24 -9.54 -5.95
CA PHE A 19 -9.23 -8.94 -6.86
C PHE A 19 -9.65 -9.84 -8.02
N GLY A 20 -9.07 -11.05 -8.14
CA GLY A 20 -9.35 -11.98 -9.24
C GLY A 20 -8.88 -11.50 -10.62
N LYS A 21 -8.09 -10.43 -10.69
CA LYS A 21 -7.65 -9.78 -11.94
C LYS A 21 -6.15 -9.94 -12.14
N THR A 22 -5.75 -10.41 -13.31
CA THR A 22 -4.34 -10.42 -13.72
C THR A 22 -4.01 -9.07 -14.36
N ILE A 23 -2.94 -8.44 -13.90
CA ILE A 23 -2.40 -7.21 -14.49
C ILE A 23 -1.03 -7.50 -15.11
N ASP A 24 -0.70 -6.77 -16.18
CA ASP A 24 0.64 -6.83 -16.76
C ASP A 24 1.65 -6.05 -15.92
N ARG A 25 2.93 -6.18 -16.26
CA ARG A 25 4.02 -5.57 -15.49
C ARG A 25 4.02 -4.04 -15.54
N ALA A 26 3.57 -3.43 -16.65
CA ALA A 26 3.49 -1.98 -16.77
C ALA A 26 2.38 -1.41 -15.89
N GLU A 27 1.24 -2.09 -15.84
CA GLU A 27 0.12 -1.75 -14.96
C GLU A 27 0.47 -1.98 -13.50
N ALA A 28 1.11 -3.10 -13.16
CA ALA A 28 1.64 -3.36 -11.82
C ALA A 28 2.54 -2.23 -11.33
N GLN A 29 3.45 -1.76 -12.18
CA GLN A 29 4.33 -0.65 -11.85
C GLN A 29 3.57 0.66 -11.63
N ARG A 30 2.59 0.99 -12.49
CA ARG A 30 1.75 2.20 -12.32
C ARG A 30 0.99 2.16 -11.00
N GLN A 31 0.33 1.05 -10.70
CA GLN A 31 -0.46 0.91 -9.47
C GLN A 31 0.40 0.92 -8.21
N ALA A 32 1.55 0.23 -8.22
CA ALA A 32 2.48 0.24 -7.10
C ALA A 32 3.01 1.67 -6.80
N VAL A 33 3.31 2.45 -7.85
CA VAL A 33 3.71 3.87 -7.69
C VAL A 33 2.56 4.72 -7.12
N ALA A 34 1.34 4.53 -7.62
CA ALA A 34 0.17 5.27 -7.15
C ALA A 34 -0.10 5.00 -5.66
N LEU A 35 -0.03 3.73 -5.24
CA LEU A 35 -0.21 3.32 -3.85
C LEU A 35 0.82 3.97 -2.93
N ILE A 36 2.11 3.87 -3.25
CA ILE A 36 3.15 4.49 -2.43
C ILE A 36 3.02 6.01 -2.40
N THR A 37 2.61 6.62 -3.50
CA THR A 37 2.37 8.07 -3.55
C THR A 37 1.24 8.48 -2.60
N LEU A 38 0.14 7.73 -2.59
CA LEU A 38 -0.96 7.95 -1.67
C LEU A 38 -0.50 7.80 -0.23
N VAL A 39 0.17 6.69 0.11
CA VAL A 39 0.69 6.42 1.45
C VAL A 39 1.61 7.56 1.89
N LYS A 40 2.56 7.98 1.06
CA LYS A 40 3.46 9.10 1.38
C LYS A 40 2.72 10.42 1.65
N ARG A 41 1.58 10.64 0.99
CA ARG A 41 0.79 11.86 1.17
C ARG A 41 0.02 11.88 2.49
N ILE A 42 -0.44 10.72 2.94
CA ILE A 42 -1.25 10.59 4.17
C ILE A 42 -0.42 10.17 5.39
N TYR A 43 0.76 9.58 5.18
CA TYR A 43 1.62 9.08 6.24
C TYR A 43 2.12 10.23 7.11
N ARG A 44 1.76 10.17 8.39
CA ARG A 44 2.24 11.07 9.43
C ARG A 44 3.05 10.22 10.42
N PRO A 45 4.38 10.42 10.53
CA PRO A 45 5.18 9.75 11.54
C PRO A 45 4.58 10.03 12.92
N MET A 46 4.40 8.98 13.71
CA MET A 46 3.87 9.09 15.07
C MET A 46 4.53 8.06 15.98
N THR A 47 4.65 8.39 17.26
CA THR A 47 5.12 7.46 18.28
C THR A 47 4.04 6.41 18.56
N GLU A 48 4.41 5.29 19.19
CA GLU A 48 3.46 4.25 19.59
C GLU A 48 2.35 4.80 20.49
N GLU A 49 2.68 5.73 21.41
CA GLU A 49 1.70 6.41 22.26
C GLU A 49 0.68 7.20 21.43
N VAL A 50 1.15 7.98 20.45
CA VAL A 50 0.27 8.77 19.56
C VAL A 50 -0.57 7.85 18.68
N PHE A 51 0.00 6.74 18.21
CA PHE A 51 -0.73 5.72 17.46
C PHE A 51 -1.85 5.12 18.30
N GLY A 52 -1.57 4.73 19.56
CA GLY A 52 -2.57 4.21 20.49
C GLY A 52 -3.73 5.18 20.71
N GLN A 53 -3.44 6.47 20.87
CA GLN A 53 -4.48 7.51 21.00
C GLN A 53 -5.33 7.66 19.73
N VAL A 54 -4.73 7.60 18.55
CA VAL A 54 -5.44 7.67 17.27
C VAL A 54 -6.35 6.47 17.07
N VAL A 55 -5.90 5.27 17.42
CA VAL A 55 -6.69 4.03 17.33
C VAL A 55 -7.86 4.06 18.33
N ALA A 56 -7.62 4.46 19.58
CA ALA A 56 -8.69 4.57 20.59
C ALA A 56 -9.82 5.51 20.12
N LYS A 57 -9.46 6.69 19.57
CA LYS A 57 -10.43 7.64 19.02
C LYS A 57 -11.24 7.12 17.82
N MET A 58 -10.67 6.21 17.02
CA MET A 58 -11.38 5.59 15.89
C MET A 58 -12.40 4.52 16.32
N ILE A 59 -12.21 3.90 17.49
CA ILE A 59 -13.12 2.88 18.03
C ILE A 59 -14.30 3.54 18.77
N GLU A 60 -14.10 4.74 19.30
CA GLU A 60 -15.11 5.54 20.01
C GLU A 60 -16.02 6.36 19.06
N SER A 61 -15.70 6.42 17.77
CA SER A 61 -16.45 7.16 16.72
C SER A 61 -17.36 6.25 15.89
#